data_AF-A0A812IHB2-F1
#
_entry.id   AF-A0A812IHB2-F1
#
_cell.length_a   1.000
_cell.length_b   1.000
_cell.length_c   1.000
_cell.angle_alpha   90.00
_cell.angle_beta   90.00
_cell.angle_gamma   90.00
#
_symmetry.space_group_name_H-M   'P 1'
#
loop_
_entity.id
_entity.type
_entity.pdbx_description
1 polymer ?
#
loop_
_entity_poly.entity_id
_entity_poly.type
_entity_poly.pdbx_seq_one_letter_code
_entity_poly.pdbx_strand_id
1 'polypeptide(L)'
;ADLRELGLLGTGGFGSVTLQEHCPTGERYALKAVSIGQVEHLQMESYLLREVDVPRRLRSSSFVVSLVTTFRDAENVYLLLEVQAENERRQHRAKVGDAGGKGPAIRRVSEDGPSHGSLGQECLAA
;
A
#
# COMPACT_ATOMS: atom_id res chain seq x y z
N ALA A 1 14.94 -0.67 -5.19
CA ALA A 1 13.93 0.07 -4.40
C ALA A 1 13.22 1.00 -5.37
N ASP A 2 11.98 0.68 -5.72
CA ASP A 2 11.27 1.37 -6.81
C ASP A 2 10.46 2.58 -6.31
N LEU A 3 10.36 2.77 -4.99
CA LEU A 3 9.69 3.90 -4.34
C LEU A 3 10.71 4.84 -3.68
N ARG A 4 10.50 6.15 -3.85
CA ARG A 4 11.27 7.23 -3.22
C ARG A 4 10.37 8.08 -2.35
N GLU A 5 10.78 8.28 -1.10
CA GLU A 5 10.06 9.16 -0.18
C GLU A 5 10.19 10.63 -0.57
N LEU A 6 9.06 11.31 -0.69
CA LEU A 6 8.97 12.74 -0.97
C LEU A 6 8.72 13.57 0.29
N GLY A 7 8.10 13.00 1.32
CA GLY A 7 7.87 13.67 2.59
C GLY A 7 6.78 13.05 3.45
N LEU A 8 6.65 13.55 4.67
CA LEU A 8 5.63 13.12 5.63
C LEU A 8 4.28 13.77 5.31
N LEU A 9 3.24 12.95 5.14
CA LEU A 9 1.85 13.40 4.98
C LEU A 9 1.13 13.52 6.32
N GLY A 10 1.50 12.68 7.29
CA GLY A 10 0.94 12.75 8.63
C GLY A 10 1.43 11.64 9.54
N THR A 11 1.18 11.79 10.83
CA THR A 11 1.46 10.80 11.87
C THR A 11 0.18 10.50 12.63
N GLY A 12 -0.06 9.24 12.95
CA GLY A 12 -1.20 8.79 13.75
C GLY A 12 -0.75 7.90 14.91
N GLY A 13 -1.73 7.44 15.70
CA GLY A 13 -1.46 6.62 16.90
C GLY A 13 -0.79 5.26 16.64
N PHE A 14 -0.75 4.80 15.38
CA PHE A 14 -0.20 3.49 15.00
C PHE A 14 1.02 3.60 14.07
N GLY A 15 1.47 4.81 13.74
CA GLY A 15 2.62 5.02 12.85
C GLY A 15 2.51 6.26 11.98
N SER A 16 3.19 6.24 10.82
CA SER A 16 3.36 7.39 9.94
C SER A 16 2.78 7.13 8.55
N VAL A 17 2.44 8.21 7.85
CA VAL A 17 2.04 8.20 6.45
C VAL A 17 2.99 9.10 5.68
N THR A 18 3.70 8.55 4.71
CA THR A 18 4.64 9.30 3.86
C THR A 18 4.18 9.30 2.40
N LEU A 19 4.45 10.37 1.68
CA LEU A 19 4.27 10.47 0.24
C LEU A 19 5.46 9.79 -0.43
N GLN A 20 5.18 8.84 -1.31
CA GLN A 20 6.16 8.10 -2.08
C GLN A 20 5.95 8.36 -3.57
N GLU A 21 7.03 8.39 -4.33
CA GLU A 21 7.02 8.42 -5.79
C GLU A 21 7.61 7.13 -6.33
N HIS A 22 6.89 6.47 -7.23
CA HIS A 22 7.41 5.31 -7.93
C HIS A 22 8.35 5.76 -9.04
N CYS A 23 9.66 5.64 -8.81
CA CYS A 23 10.71 6.14 -9.70
C CYS A 23 10.53 5.75 -11.18
N PRO A 24 10.11 4.50 -11.52
CA PRO A 24 9.92 4.11 -12.92
C PRO A 24 8.75 4.81 -13.62
N THR A 25 7.65 5.13 -12.91
CA THR A 25 6.43 5.69 -13.53
C THR A 25 6.19 7.16 -13.20
N GLY A 26 6.85 7.69 -12.17
CA GLY A 26 6.60 9.02 -11.61
C GLY A 26 5.28 9.14 -10.86
N GLU A 27 4.53 8.03 -10.69
CA GLU A 27 3.25 8.05 -9.97
C GLU A 27 3.46 8.22 -8.47
N ARG A 28 2.53 8.91 -7.82
CA ARG A 28 2.58 9.21 -6.40
C ARG A 28 1.63 8.34 -5.60
N TYR A 29 2.11 7.88 -4.45
CA TYR A 29 1.43 6.97 -3.54
C TYR A 29 1.55 7.48 -2.11
N ALA A 30 0.56 7.18 -1.27
CA ALA A 30 0.69 7.34 0.17
C ALA A 30 1.07 6.00 0.79
N LEU A 31 2.14 5.98 1.57
CA LEU A 31 2.60 4.79 2.28
C LEU A 31 2.31 4.94 3.76
N LYS A 32 1.36 4.15 4.26
CA LYS A 32 1.03 4.09 5.68
C LYS A 32 1.83 2.96 6.33
N ALA A 33 2.73 3.31 7.25
CA ALA A 33 3.46 2.38 8.09
C ALA A 33 2.70 2.20 9.42
N VAL A 34 2.46 0.95 9.81
CA VAL A 34 1.74 0.57 11.03
C VAL A 34 2.64 -0.34 11.86
N SER A 35 2.95 0.05 13.09
CA SER A 35 3.80 -0.76 13.98
C SER A 35 3.09 -2.02 14.45
N ILE A 36 3.71 -3.18 14.24
CA ILE A 36 3.21 -4.48 14.69
C ILE A 36 3.12 -4.51 16.22
N GLY A 37 4.19 -4.11 16.91
CA GLY A 37 4.22 -4.09 18.37
C GLY A 37 3.15 -3.18 18.98
N GLN A 38 2.84 -2.03 18.36
CA GLN A 38 1.74 -1.18 18.83
C GLN A 38 0.36 -1.81 18.59
N VAL A 39 0.17 -2.50 17.46
CA VAL A 39 -1.09 -3.19 17.14
C VAL A 39 -1.35 -4.31 18.14
N GLU A 40 -0.34 -5.12 18.45
CA GLU A 40 -0.44 -6.19 19.45
C GLU A 40 -0.67 -5.64 20.85
N HIS A 41 0.09 -4.61 21.25
CA HIS A 41 -0.04 -3.99 22.56
C HIS A 41 -1.44 -3.41 22.81
N LEU A 42 -2.06 -2.85 21.78
CA LEU A 42 -3.39 -2.25 21.85
C LEU A 42 -4.53 -3.20 21.45
N GLN A 43 -4.22 -4.44 21.08
CA GLN A 43 -5.18 -5.46 20.61
C GLN A 43 -6.04 -4.97 19.42
N MET A 44 -5.39 -4.35 18.43
CA MET A 44 -6.05 -3.69 17.30
C MET A 44 -5.88 -4.40 15.95
N GLU A 45 -5.56 -5.68 15.97
CA GLU A 45 -5.37 -6.53 14.78
C GLU A 45 -6.61 -6.50 13.89
N SER A 46 -7.80 -6.58 14.50
CA SER A 46 -9.08 -6.53 13.79
C SER A 46 -9.29 -5.20 13.05
N TYR A 47 -8.78 -4.08 13.58
CA TYR A 47 -8.85 -2.79 12.93
C TYR A 47 -7.88 -2.71 11.75
N LEU A 48 -6.67 -3.26 11.90
CA LEU A 48 -5.71 -3.34 10.82
C LEU A 48 -6.23 -4.20 9.65
N LEU A 49 -6.91 -5.31 9.96
CA LEU A 49 -7.55 -6.14 8.93
C LEU A 49 -8.64 -5.37 8.17
N ARG A 50 -9.43 -4.53 8.84
CA ARG A 50 -10.43 -3.67 8.19
C ARG A 50 -9.80 -2.62 7.27
N GLU A 51 -8.67 -2.05 7.67
CA GLU A 51 -7.90 -1.09 6.85
C GLU A 51 -7.39 -1.72 5.54
N VAL A 52 -7.25 -3.04 5.49
CA VAL A 52 -6.91 -3.78 4.26
C VAL A 52 -8.16 -4.23 3.51
N ASP A 53 -9.14 -4.79 4.21
CA ASP A 53 -10.33 -5.41 3.62
C ASP A 53 -11.29 -4.40 3.00
N VAL A 54 -11.58 -3.28 3.69
CA VAL A 54 -12.53 -2.27 3.21
C VAL A 54 -12.06 -1.63 1.89
N PRO A 55 -10.82 -1.11 1.76
CA PRO A 55 -10.31 -0.61 0.47
C PRO A 55 -10.26 -1.67 -0.63
N ARG A 56 -10.00 -2.94 -0.28
CA ARG A 56 -9.98 -4.04 -1.26
C ARG A 56 -11.36 -4.34 -1.83
N ARG A 57 -12.41 -4.32 -0.99
CA ARG A 57 -13.79 -4.57 -1.42
C ARG A 57 -14.40 -3.39 -2.16
N LEU A 58 -13.98 -2.18 -1.82
CA LEU A 58 -14.54 -0.93 -2.36
C LEU A 58 -13.68 -0.31 -3.47
N ARG A 59 -12.84 -1.09 -4.17
CA ARG A 59 -11.97 -0.61 -5.27
C ARG A 59 -12.71 0.15 -6.39
N SER A 60 -14.01 -0.12 -6.58
CA SER A 60 -14.84 0.57 -7.59
C SER A 60 -15.40 1.90 -7.12
N SER A 61 -15.28 2.23 -5.82
CA SER A 61 -15.78 3.47 -5.26
C SER A 61 -14.78 4.60 -5.42
N SER A 62 -15.17 5.68 -6.08
CA SER A 62 -14.38 6.90 -6.21
C SER A 62 -14.11 7.62 -4.88
N PHE A 63 -14.88 7.30 -3.84
CA PHE A 63 -14.81 7.96 -2.52
C PHE A 63 -13.89 7.24 -1.54
N VAL A 64 -13.49 6.01 -1.85
CA VAL A 64 -12.63 5.19 -0.99
C VAL A 64 -11.24 5.14 -1.58
N VAL A 65 -10.24 5.40 -0.75
CA VAL A 65 -8.84 5.27 -1.16
C VAL A 65 -8.57 3.83 -1.60
N SER A 66 -7.96 3.66 -2.77
CA SER A 66 -7.66 2.34 -3.30
C SER A 66 -6.35 1.80 -2.73
N LEU A 67 -6.38 0.57 -2.21
CA LEU A 67 -5.20 -0.16 -1.77
C LEU A 67 -4.51 -0.80 -2.97
N VAL A 68 -3.30 -0.34 -3.27
CA VAL A 68 -2.47 -0.85 -4.36
C VAL A 68 -1.89 -2.20 -3.97
N THR A 69 -1.16 -2.22 -2.86
CA THR A 69 -0.53 -3.42 -2.31
C THR A 69 -0.25 -3.26 -0.82
N THR A 70 0.11 -4.37 -0.18
CA THR A 70 0.55 -4.43 1.21
C THR A 70 1.87 -5.18 1.28
N PHE A 71 2.77 -4.76 2.15
CA PHE A 71 4.00 -5.47 2.46
C PHE A 71 4.30 -5.32 3.96
N ARG A 72 5.22 -6.10 4.48
CA ARG A 72 5.60 -6.05 5.90
C ARG A 72 7.09 -6.30 6.06
N ASP A 73 7.64 -5.79 7.14
CA ASP A 73 8.92 -6.24 7.67
C ASP A 73 8.73 -6.82 9.08
N ALA A 74 9.83 -6.90 9.85
CA ALA A 74 9.82 -7.44 11.20
C ALA A 74 9.04 -6.55 12.20
N GLU A 75 8.97 -5.25 11.97
CA GLU A 75 8.46 -4.26 12.93
C GLU A 75 7.18 -3.58 12.46
N ASN A 76 6.94 -3.52 11.15
CA ASN A 76 5.88 -2.72 10.54
C ASN A 76 5.12 -3.46 9.44
N VAL A 77 3.83 -3.14 9.33
CA VAL A 77 2.98 -3.44 8.18
C VAL A 77 2.80 -2.16 7.37
N TYR A 78 2.98 -2.27 6.07
CA TYR A 78 2.92 -1.16 5.12
C TYR A 78 1.73 -1.32 4.18
N LEU A 79 0.94 -0.25 4.06
CA LEU A 79 -0.18 -0.15 3.14
C LEU A 79 0.15 0.92 2.09
N LEU A 80 0.30 0.50 0.83
CA LEU A 80 0.52 1.40 -0.30
C LEU A 80 -0.83 1.80 -0.89
N LEU A 81 -1.16 3.08 -0.80
CA LEU A 81 -2.46 3.66 -1.13
C LEU A 81 -2.34 4.64 -2.29
N GLU A 82 -3.35 4.66 -3.16
CA GLU A 82 -3.43 5.66 -4.24
C GLU A 82 -3.72 7.05 -3.67
N VAL A 83 -3.10 8.09 -4.22
CA VAL A 83 -3.35 9.47 -3.81
C VAL A 83 -4.50 10.07 -4.62
N GLN A 84 -5.35 10.87 -3.96
CA GLN A 84 -6.56 11.49 -4.54
C GLN A 84 -6.29 12.50 -5.69
N ALA A 85 -5.04 12.82 -6.00
CA ALA A 85 -4.71 13.60 -7.21
C ALA A 85 -4.59 12.71 -8.46
N GLU A 86 -4.33 11.41 -8.27
CA GLU A 86 -4.09 10.44 -9.36
C GLU A 86 -5.37 9.70 -9.77
N ASN A 87 -6.29 9.46 -8.83
CA ASN A 87 -7.59 8.83 -9.10
C ASN A 87 -8.50 9.72 -9.99
N GLU A 88 -8.48 11.05 -9.85
CA GLU A 88 -9.16 11.99 -10.77
C GLU A 88 -8.59 11.86 -12.19
N ARG A 89 -7.27 11.72 -12.30
CA ARG A 89 -6.54 11.55 -13.56
C ARG A 89 -6.88 10.21 -14.24
N ARG A 90 -7.09 9.14 -13.46
CA ARG A 90 -7.56 7.83 -13.97
C ARG A 90 -9.01 7.85 -14.44
N GLN A 91 -9.92 8.55 -13.76
CA GLN A 91 -11.32 8.67 -14.18
C GLN A 91 -11.46 9.38 -15.53
N HIS A 92 -10.56 10.32 -15.83
CA HIS A 92 -10.51 11.00 -17.13
C HIS A 92 -9.87 10.14 -18.24
N ARG A 93 -8.96 9.21 -17.90
CA ARG A 93 -8.31 8.31 -18.86
C ARG A 93 -9.14 7.07 -19.19
N ALA A 94 -10.02 6.62 -18.29
CA ALA A 94 -10.94 5.50 -18.53
C ALA A 94 -12.01 5.79 -19.60
N LYS A 95 -12.15 7.03 -20.07
CA LYS A 95 -13.08 7.43 -21.15
C LYS A 95 -12.43 7.51 -22.54
N VAL A 96 -11.13 7.26 -22.66
CA VAL A 96 -10.46 7.09 -23.95
C VAL A 96 -10.31 5.59 -24.20
N GLY A 97 -10.87 5.13 -25.32
CA GLY A 97 -11.18 3.74 -25.60
C GLY A 97 -10.07 2.71 -25.36
N ASP A 98 -10.56 1.50 -25.11
CA ASP A 98 -9.92 0.19 -25.18
C ASP A 98 -8.59 0.16 -25.97
N ALA A 99 -7.50 -0.03 -25.22
CA ALA A 99 -6.29 -0.69 -25.68
C ALA A 99 -5.52 -1.19 -24.45
N GLY A 100 -5.86 -2.39 -23.96
CA GLY A 100 -4.91 -3.32 -23.32
C GLY A 100 -3.90 -2.77 -22.30
N GLY A 101 -4.28 -1.78 -21.49
CA GLY A 101 -3.39 -1.16 -20.52
C GLY A 101 -3.23 -2.05 -19.30
N LYS A 102 -2.23 -2.94 -19.31
CA LYS A 102 -1.63 -3.49 -18.08
C LYS A 102 -1.43 -2.30 -17.13
N GLY A 103 -2.19 -2.24 -16.04
CA GLY A 103 -1.89 -1.34 -14.93
C GLY A 103 -0.41 -1.49 -14.56
N PRO A 104 0.24 -0.44 -14.06
CA PRO A 104 1.67 -0.49 -13.77
C PRO A 104 1.91 -1.72 -12.90
N ALA A 105 2.68 -2.67 -13.46
CA ALA A 105 3.21 -3.78 -12.71
C ALA A 105 4.28 -3.16 -11.80
N ILE A 106 3.85 -2.54 -10.70
CA ILE A 106 4.69 -2.43 -9.53
C ILE A 106 5.05 -3.89 -9.29
N ARG A 107 6.30 -4.25 -9.65
CA ARG A 107 6.78 -5.61 -9.44
C ARG A 107 6.49 -5.86 -7.97
N ARG A 108 5.67 -6.87 -7.68
CA ARG A 108 5.58 -7.37 -6.30
C ARG A 108 7.02 -7.54 -5.90
N VAL A 109 7.48 -6.73 -4.95
CA VAL A 109 8.82 -6.87 -4.42
C VAL A 109 8.83 -8.32 -3.95
N SER A 110 9.60 -9.13 -4.67
CA SER A 110 9.86 -10.51 -4.30
C SER A 110 10.25 -10.49 -2.83
N GLU A 111 9.87 -11.55 -2.11
CA GLU A 111 10.14 -11.77 -0.68
C GLU A 111 11.65 -11.86 -0.34
N ASP A 112 12.52 -11.27 -1.15
CA ASP A 112 13.94 -11.07 -0.89
C ASP A 112 14.09 -9.87 0.05
N GLY A 113 13.80 -10.15 1.33
CA GLY A 113 14.39 -9.41 2.42
C GLY A 113 15.92 -9.42 2.29
N PRO A 114 16.62 -8.43 2.86
CA PRO A 114 18.08 -8.51 2.94
C PRO A 114 18.44 -9.81 3.66
N SER A 115 19.14 -10.66 2.93
CA SER A 115 19.70 -11.93 3.36
C SER A 115 20.30 -11.82 4.76
N HIS A 116 19.67 -12.43 5.75
CA HIS A 116 20.33 -13.25 6.77
C HIS A 116 19.28 -14.02 7.58
N GLY A 117 19.28 -15.35 7.41
CA GLY A 117 18.65 -16.29 8.34
C GLY A 117 17.21 -16.66 8.05
N SER A 118 17.03 -17.77 7.33
CA SER A 118 16.06 -18.84 7.61
C SER A 118 14.96 -18.50 8.62
N LEU A 119 13.69 -18.48 8.20
CA LEU A 119 12.58 -19.24 8.80
C LEU A 119 11.24 -18.92 8.13
N GLY A 120 10.57 -19.96 7.62
CA GLY A 120 9.12 -20.13 7.66
C GLY A 120 8.25 -19.26 6.77
N GLN A 121 7.97 -19.73 5.55
CA GLN A 121 6.65 -19.60 4.92
C GLN A 121 5.55 -19.93 5.94
N GLU A 122 4.47 -19.13 6.02
CA GLU A 122 3.08 -19.61 5.87
C GLU A 122 2.17 -18.42 5.48
N CYS A 123 1.46 -18.60 4.37
CA CYS A 123 0.46 -17.68 3.83
C CYS A 123 -0.77 -17.62 4.74
N LEU A 124 -1.21 -16.43 5.16
CA LEU A 124 -2.59 -16.26 5.62
C LEU A 124 -3.48 -15.89 4.43
N ALA A 125 -3.97 -16.94 3.78
CA ALA A 125 -5.15 -16.88 2.93
C ALA A 125 -6.37 -17.19 3.81
N ALA A 126 -7.26 -16.20 3.97
CA ALA A 126 -8.68 -16.37 4.27
C ALA A 126 -9.40 -15.04 3.96
#